data_AF-A0A6L6L8F6-F1
#
_entry.id   AF-A0A6L6L8F6-F1
#
_cell.length_a   1.000
_cell.length_b   1.000
_cell.length_c   1.000
_cell.angle_alpha   90.00
_cell.angle_beta   90.00
_cell.angle_gamma   90.00
#
_symmetry.space_group_name_H-M   'P 1'
#
loop_
_entity.id
_entity.type
_entity.pdbx_description
1 polymer ?
#
loop_
_entity_poly.entity_id
_entity_poly.type
_entity_poly.pdbx_seq_one_letter_code
_entity_poly.pdbx_strand_id
1 'polypeptide(L)'
;MQELNIPPEKLFGTSDDVKIFIKGIETKVINMSDEHGDFLAILATDPALSDICGDIVLGKAIYEIDYMKYQGHIAVIKAYYH
;
A
#
# COMPACT_ATOMS: atom_id res chain seq x y z
N MET A 1 -5.91 -12.84 -3.72
CA MET A 1 -4.87 -12.77 -2.66
C MET A 1 -3.54 -13.25 -3.22
N GLN A 2 -2.58 -12.33 -3.37
CA GLN A 2 -1.23 -12.62 -3.85
C GLN A 2 -0.25 -12.74 -2.68
N GLU A 3 0.75 -13.62 -2.80
CA GLU A 3 1.80 -13.84 -1.80
C GLU A 3 3.13 -13.25 -2.30
N LEU A 4 3.80 -12.51 -1.41
CA LEU A 4 5.09 -11.90 -1.66
C LEU A 4 6.20 -12.95 -1.51
N ASN A 5 7.08 -13.02 -2.50
CA ASN A 5 8.28 -13.85 -2.46
C ASN A 5 9.48 -13.14 -1.81
N ILE A 6 9.34 -11.86 -1.48
CA ILE A 6 10.37 -11.02 -0.85
C ILE A 6 9.81 -10.33 0.40
N PRO A 7 10.67 -10.01 1.39
CA PRO A 7 10.25 -9.20 2.53
C PRO A 7 9.64 -7.88 2.07
N PRO A 8 8.52 -7.45 2.68
CA PRO A 8 7.87 -6.20 2.31
C PRO A 8 8.82 -5.02 2.50
N GLU A 9 9.69 -5.01 3.50
CA GLU A 9 10.67 -3.93 3.72
C GLU A 9 11.71 -3.83 2.60
N LYS A 10 11.86 -4.85 1.75
CA LYS A 10 12.72 -4.76 0.55
C LYS A 10 11.99 -4.16 -0.66
N LEU A 11 10.66 -4.09 -0.64
CA LEU A 11 9.88 -3.33 -1.62
C LEU A 11 10.03 -1.81 -1.39
N PHE A 12 10.27 -1.40 -0.15
CA PHE A 12 10.37 0.00 0.26
C PHE A 12 11.82 0.36 0.62
N GLY A 13 12.29 1.57 0.31
CA GLY A 13 13.70 1.97 0.46
C GLY A 13 14.48 2.01 -0.85
N THR A 14 13.78 2.07 -1.99
CA THR A 14 14.35 2.43 -3.29
C THR A 14 14.16 3.95 -3.53
N SER A 15 14.53 4.47 -4.70
CA SER A 15 14.28 5.88 -5.03
C SER A 15 12.80 6.23 -5.26
N ASP A 16 11.94 5.22 -5.33
CA ASP A 16 10.56 5.35 -5.81
C ASP A 16 9.52 5.35 -4.69
N ASP A 17 9.92 5.09 -3.43
CA ASP A 17 9.01 5.24 -2.29
C ASP A 17 8.95 6.69 -1.79
N VAL A 18 7.72 7.15 -1.52
CA VAL A 18 7.42 8.45 -0.95
C VAL A 18 6.98 8.28 0.49
N LYS A 19 7.57 9.06 1.40
CA LYS A 19 7.11 9.14 2.79
C LYS A 19 5.95 10.12 2.92
N ILE A 20 4.86 9.67 3.54
CA ILE A 20 3.68 10.49 3.82
C ILE A 20 3.11 10.17 5.19
N PHE A 21 2.14 10.99 5.62
CA PHE A 21 1.29 10.68 6.75
C PHE A 21 -0.08 10.25 6.27
N ILE A 22 -0.50 9.04 6.61
CA ILE A 22 -1.87 8.55 6.42
C ILE A 22 -2.49 8.46 7.81
N LYS A 23 -3.58 9.20 8.06
CA LYS A 23 -4.27 9.25 9.37
C LYS A 23 -3.33 9.51 10.57
N GLY A 24 -2.28 10.31 10.35
CA GLY A 24 -1.28 10.65 11.39
C GLY A 24 -0.15 9.63 11.57
N ILE A 25 -0.13 8.55 10.78
CA ILE A 25 0.90 7.50 10.82
C ILE A 25 1.91 7.77 9.71
N GLU A 26 3.18 7.94 10.06
CA GLU A 26 4.25 8.02 9.07
C GLU A 26 4.38 6.68 8.36
N THR A 27 4.18 6.68 7.05
CA THR A 27 4.26 5.48 6.23
C THR A 27 4.94 5.77 4.91
N LYS A 28 5.39 4.71 4.26
CA LYS A 28 5.98 4.75 2.92
C LYS A 28 4.97 4.18 1.94
N VAL A 29 4.84 4.86 0.81
CA VAL A 29 4.01 4.47 -0.31
C VAL A 29 4.86 4.36 -1.56
N ILE A 30 4.63 3.32 -2.34
CA ILE A 30 5.18 3.16 -3.68
C ILE A 30 4.04 3.03 -4.66
N ASN A 31 4.19 3.66 -5.83
CA ASN A 31 3.21 3.51 -6.90
C ASN A 31 3.52 2.23 -7.68
N MET A 32 2.54 1.36 -7.82
CA MET A 32 2.66 0.08 -8.50
C MET A 32 1.43 -0.17 -9.39
N SER A 33 1.54 -1.16 -10.27
CA SER A 33 0.43 -1.60 -11.10
C SER A 33 0.43 -3.12 -11.22
N ASP A 34 -0.77 -3.67 -11.36
CA ASP A 34 -0.99 -5.07 -11.69
C ASP A 34 -2.15 -5.22 -12.68
N GLU A 35 -2.62 -6.45 -12.89
CA GLU A 35 -3.73 -6.75 -13.78
C GLU A 35 -5.06 -6.11 -13.37
N HIS A 36 -5.22 -5.73 -12.10
CA HIS A 36 -6.42 -5.07 -11.57
C HIS A 36 -6.38 -3.55 -11.77
N GLY A 37 -5.18 -2.97 -11.80
CA GLY A 37 -4.97 -1.56 -12.11
C GLY A 37 -3.78 -0.96 -11.37
N ASP A 38 -3.74 0.38 -11.36
CA ASP A 38 -2.75 1.15 -10.61
C ASP A 38 -3.14 1.26 -9.13
N PHE A 39 -2.16 1.12 -8.24
CA PHE A 39 -2.36 1.19 -6.79
C PHE A 39 -1.17 1.79 -6.05
N LEU A 40 -1.46 2.38 -4.90
CA LEU A 40 -0.45 2.72 -3.91
C LEU A 40 -0.21 1.50 -3.03
N ALA A 41 1.00 0.94 -3.07
CA ALA A 41 1.41 -0.10 -2.15
C ALA A 41 1.86 0.56 -0.83
N ILE A 42 1.25 0.17 0.29
CA ILE A 42 1.50 0.71 1.63
C ILE A 42 1.92 -0.44 2.54
N LEU A 43 2.97 -0.26 3.36
CA LEU A 43 3.30 -1.25 4.39
C LEU A 43 2.16 -1.38 5.42
N ALA A 44 1.74 -2.60 5.70
CA ALA A 44 0.68 -2.90 6.67
C ALA A 44 1.18 -2.83 8.12
N THR A 45 1.78 -1.71 8.53
CA THR A 45 2.33 -1.52 9.88
C THR A 45 1.28 -1.21 10.93
N ASP A 46 0.13 -0.68 10.52
CA ASP A 46 -0.99 -0.33 11.40
C ASP A 46 -2.34 -0.59 10.71
N PRO A 47 -3.34 -1.17 11.40
CA PRO A 47 -4.67 -1.41 10.83
C PRO A 47 -5.39 -0.16 10.31
N ALA A 48 -5.12 1.03 10.85
CA ALA A 48 -5.74 2.27 10.39
C ALA A 48 -5.37 2.61 8.94
N LEU A 49 -4.23 2.10 8.44
CA LEU A 49 -3.77 2.31 7.07
C LEU A 49 -4.63 1.59 6.02
N SER A 50 -5.43 0.59 6.42
CA SER A 50 -6.32 -0.12 5.48
C SER A 50 -7.71 0.52 5.37
N ASP A 51 -8.06 1.42 6.28
CA ASP A 51 -9.36 2.10 6.32
C ASP A 51 -9.32 3.42 5.54
N ILE A 52 -8.73 3.42 4.34
CA ILE A 52 -8.52 4.62 3.51
C ILE A 52 -9.35 4.60 2.22
N CYS A 53 -10.26 3.64 2.09
CA CYS A 53 -11.19 3.61 0.97
C CYS A 53 -12.13 4.84 1.05
N GLY A 54 -12.22 5.60 -0.03
CA GLY A 54 -12.92 6.89 -0.09
C GLY A 54 -12.06 8.10 0.27
N ASP A 55 -10.86 7.89 0.82
CA ASP A 55 -9.92 8.98 1.11
C ASP A 55 -9.12 9.39 -0.13
N ILE A 56 -8.55 10.59 -0.07
CA ILE A 56 -7.58 11.07 -1.06
C ILE A 56 -6.16 10.91 -0.49
N VAL A 57 -5.36 10.07 -1.12
CA VAL A 57 -3.96 9.84 -0.75
C VAL A 57 -3.07 10.26 -1.92
N LEU A 58 -2.11 11.16 -1.68
CA LEU A 58 -1.25 11.72 -2.74
C LEU A 58 -2.02 12.30 -3.94
N GLY A 59 -3.19 12.91 -3.69
CA GLY A 59 -4.05 13.46 -4.74
C GLY A 59 -4.83 12.41 -5.55
N LYS A 60 -4.80 11.14 -5.14
CA LYS A 60 -5.50 10.03 -5.78
C LYS A 60 -6.66 9.59 -4.91
N ALA A 61 -7.86 9.49 -5.50
CA ALA A 61 -9.04 9.01 -4.81
C ALA A 61 -9.00 7.48 -4.74
N ILE A 62 -8.90 6.93 -3.54
CA ILE A 62 -8.83 5.50 -3.32
C ILE A 62 -10.24 4.91 -3.38
N TYR A 63 -10.47 3.94 -4.25
CA TYR A 63 -11.80 3.32 -4.40
C TYR A 63 -11.84 1.86 -3.94
N GLU A 64 -10.69 1.20 -3.80
CA GLU A 64 -10.62 -0.21 -3.42
C GLU A 64 -9.33 -0.52 -2.64
N ILE A 65 -9.45 -1.48 -1.72
CA ILE A 65 -8.35 -1.98 -0.89
C ILE A 65 -8.23 -3.50 -1.06
N ASP A 66 -7.05 -3.97 -1.44
CA ASP A 66 -6.66 -5.39 -1.38
C ASP A 66 -5.38 -5.56 -0.55
N TYR A 67 -4.98 -6.80 -0.30
CA TYR A 67 -3.87 -7.15 0.59
C TYR A 67 -2.93 -8.16 -0.05
N MET A 68 -1.63 -7.91 0.09
CA MET A 68 -0.60 -8.91 -0.16
C MET A 68 -0.10 -9.48 1.15
N LYS A 69 0.08 -10.81 1.16
CA LYS A 69 0.63 -11.52 2.30
C LYS A 69 2.11 -11.76 2.13
N TYR A 70 2.86 -11.76 3.23
CA TYR A 70 4.21 -12.28 3.33
C TYR A 70 4.25 -13.28 4.47
N GLN A 71 4.66 -14.53 4.19
CA GLN A 71 4.68 -15.62 5.18
C GLN A 71 3.36 -15.77 5.93
N GLY A 72 2.24 -15.72 5.21
CA GLY A 72 0.89 -15.85 5.77
C GLY A 72 0.31 -14.60 6.47
N HIS A 73 1.10 -13.54 6.67
CA HIS A 73 0.66 -12.31 7.33
C HIS A 73 0.40 -11.20 6.32
N ILE A 74 -0.61 -10.35 6.55
CA ILE A 74 -0.83 -9.16 5.72
C ILE A 74 0.39 -8.25 5.87
N ALA A 75 1.03 -7.94 4.75
CA ALA A 75 2.30 -7.24 4.71
C ALA A 75 2.21 -5.93 3.94
N VAL A 76 1.39 -5.91 2.88
CA VAL A 76 1.18 -4.72 2.05
C VAL A 76 -0.30 -4.54 1.79
N ILE A 77 -0.75 -3.31 1.90
CA ILE A 77 -2.08 -2.84 1.53
C ILE A 77 -1.96 -2.28 0.11
N LYS A 78 -2.78 -2.79 -0.81
CA LYS A 78 -2.94 -2.24 -2.16
C LYS A 78 -4.11 -1.26 -2.15
N ALA A 79 -3.83 0.03 -2.31
CA ALA A 79 -4.85 1.06 -2.40
C ALA A 79 -5.04 1.48 -3.85
N TYR A 80 -6.04 0.90 -4.52
CA TYR A 80 -6.35 1.16 -5.92
C TYR A 80 -7.04 2.50 -6.10
N TYR A 81 -6.67 3.19 -7.18
CA TYR A 81 -7.15 4.54 -7.47
C TYR A 81 -7.45 4.72 -8.96
N HIS A 82 -8.23 5.76 -9.29
CA HIS A 82 -8.48 6.20 -10.67
C HIS A 82 -7.42 7.15 -11.20
#